data_AF-L1LB38-F1
#
_entry.id   AF-L1LB38-F1
#
_cell.length_a   1.000
_cell.length_b   1.000
_cell.length_c   1.000
_cell.angle_alpha   90.00
_cell.angle_beta   90.00
_cell.angle_gamma   90.00
#
_symmetry.space_group_name_H-M   'P 1'
#
loop_
_entity.id
_entity.type
_entity.pdbx_description
1 polymer ?
#
loop_
_entity_poly.entity_id
_entity_poly.type
_entity_poly.pdbx_seq_one_letter_code
_entity_poly.pdbx_strand_id
1 'polypeptide(L)'
;MTDEGVTIDLSQKPTTDGDPGQTYTGDNHVKIKVRRSFCPPDQGLAANFFKYIHILETGGEFILKEIQNNTPISIIHDIKNVTSVSAYYWKHEEGGPKTSLLVEVIQNSGKGGTKYYANIKDSSVNKWTQLPGPQGPPLTNNDFERTLNDLVCSNFDAVTMDISHNASFAVWNSKKPYCCRCNKHSLIERKITVTKNSVPASPQIEYYKHDISVGNSRLAGINYYPKGTNASTPSKRRRIKSTELNFPMTSVQAVYVFCCDRNPVLIYIEGGNPAKGWYKKPSSDNTEWTRVQGISKDPDNIKDCNNEDFKKLVEELRLFGCQNLKTCNKPTQSSHTGPGAASLPGPAEGAAGPKAVGAPGKDGPPGGNGLIGPNVEGDPDGLGRGSDGKSDSSDSSDSKADTTQGGVASDGDGTGSTQSSPQLYDPPGPTAPDSPKAAEFGTGAAEAPVIATIGYFFATSAGSGLTGFLGYKGYKLYQSFKGDPWVRQI
;
A
#
# COMPACT_ATOMS: atom_id res chain seq x y z
N MET A 1 39.31 -12.94 5.15
CA MET A 1 38.24 -12.69 6.15
C MET A 1 38.93 -12.25 7.41
N THR A 2 38.41 -11.25 8.11
CA THR A 2 38.82 -11.02 9.49
C THR A 2 38.21 -12.14 10.32
N ASP A 3 39.02 -12.85 11.11
CA ASP A 3 38.50 -13.80 12.10
C ASP A 3 37.82 -13.06 13.26
N GLU A 4 38.10 -11.76 13.38
CA GLU A 4 37.48 -10.85 14.31
C GLU A 4 36.08 -10.44 13.84
N GLY A 5 35.11 -10.60 14.73
CA GLY A 5 33.72 -10.23 14.50
C GLY A 5 33.52 -8.72 14.45
N VAL A 6 32.61 -8.29 13.57
CA VAL A 6 32.25 -6.89 13.33
C VAL A 6 30.93 -6.56 13.99
N THR A 7 30.91 -5.46 14.74
CA THR A 7 29.70 -4.85 15.31
C THR A 7 29.18 -3.78 14.37
N ILE A 8 27.89 -3.86 14.01
CA ILE A 8 27.23 -2.83 13.17
C ILE A 8 26.42 -1.90 14.07
N ASP A 9 26.80 -0.64 14.12
CA ASP A 9 26.07 0.43 14.80
C ASP A 9 25.09 1.13 13.86
N LEU A 10 23.79 0.99 14.14
CA LEU A 10 22.68 1.59 13.38
C LEU A 10 22.44 3.07 13.71
N SER A 11 23.14 3.62 14.71
CA SER A 11 23.11 5.06 15.00
C SER A 11 23.88 5.86 13.94
N GLN A 12 24.83 5.23 13.26
CA GLN A 12 25.67 5.80 12.20
C GLN A 12 24.85 5.98 10.91
N LYS A 13 24.24 7.15 10.76
CA LYS A 13 23.31 7.47 9.67
C LYS A 13 23.75 8.74 8.93
N PRO A 14 24.28 8.64 7.69
CA PRO A 14 24.56 9.83 6.89
C PRO A 14 23.29 10.65 6.63
N THR A 15 23.44 11.97 6.64
CA THR A 15 22.35 12.94 6.40
C THR A 15 22.18 13.30 4.93
N THR A 16 23.07 12.84 4.06
CA THR A 16 23.03 13.01 2.60
C THR A 16 22.72 11.68 1.90
N ASP A 17 22.02 11.77 0.77
CA ASP A 17 21.72 10.61 -0.07
C ASP A 17 22.91 10.29 -0.98
N GLY A 18 23.14 9.00 -1.25
CA GLY A 18 24.12 8.57 -2.24
C GLY A 18 25.57 8.54 -1.73
N ASP A 19 26.51 8.77 -2.66
CA ASP A 19 27.94 8.83 -2.40
C ASP A 19 28.46 10.29 -2.37
N PRO A 20 29.50 10.59 -1.58
CA PRO A 20 30.22 9.65 -0.72
C PRO A 20 29.39 9.30 0.53
N GLY A 21 29.25 8.00 0.79
CA GLY A 21 28.72 7.53 2.07
C GLY A 21 29.58 7.99 3.25
N GLN A 22 29.10 7.76 4.48
CA GLN A 22 29.86 8.04 5.70
C GLN A 22 30.63 6.78 6.13
N THR A 23 31.91 6.90 6.47
CA THR A 23 32.68 5.82 7.11
C THR A 23 32.73 6.02 8.62
N TYR A 24 32.60 4.94 9.37
CA TYR A 24 32.94 4.90 10.80
C TYR A 24 33.85 3.71 11.10
N THR A 25 34.58 3.78 12.21
CA THR A 25 35.43 2.69 12.69
C THR A 25 34.64 1.91 13.73
N GLY A 26 34.29 0.67 13.41
CA GLY A 26 33.69 -0.26 14.36
C GLY A 26 34.75 -0.89 15.27
N ASP A 27 34.35 -1.95 15.97
CA ASP A 27 35.28 -2.75 16.77
C ASP A 27 36.47 -3.26 15.95
N ASN A 28 37.61 -3.44 16.61
CA ASN A 28 38.85 -3.96 16.01
C ASN A 28 39.38 -3.14 14.82
N HIS A 29 39.14 -1.82 14.84
CA HIS A 29 39.58 -0.90 13.79
C HIS A 29 39.01 -1.19 12.39
N VAL A 30 37.94 -1.97 12.30
CA VAL A 30 37.28 -2.27 11.02
C VAL A 30 36.51 -1.05 10.56
N LYS A 31 36.81 -0.57 9.35
CA LYS A 31 36.10 0.56 8.74
C LYS A 31 34.83 0.10 8.03
N ILE A 32 33.70 0.67 8.44
CA ILE A 32 32.38 0.41 7.89
C ILE A 32 31.92 1.63 7.12
N LYS A 33 31.61 1.43 5.83
CA LYS A 33 30.98 2.45 4.98
C LYS A 33 29.46 2.30 5.03
N VAL A 34 28.78 3.42 5.25
CA VAL A 34 27.32 3.51 5.28
C VAL A 34 26.81 4.36 4.12
N ARG A 35 25.84 3.84 3.38
CA ARG A 35 25.16 4.57 2.30
C ARG A 35 23.67 4.70 2.59
N ARG A 36 23.12 5.91 2.42
CA ARG A 36 21.68 6.15 2.48
C ARG A 36 21.06 6.13 1.08
N SER A 37 19.87 5.55 0.99
CA SER A 37 19.04 5.55 -0.22
C SER A 37 17.55 5.56 0.13
N PHE A 38 16.72 5.91 -0.85
CA PHE A 38 15.27 5.80 -0.75
C PHE A 38 14.80 4.36 -0.95
N CYS A 39 13.74 3.97 -0.24
CA CYS A 39 13.12 2.66 -0.38
C CYS A 39 11.60 2.77 -0.56
N PRO A 40 11.04 2.25 -1.66
CA PRO A 40 11.73 1.72 -2.83
C PRO A 40 12.58 2.75 -3.62
N PRO A 41 13.65 2.33 -4.32
CA PRO A 41 14.56 3.24 -5.02
C PRO A 41 13.91 4.01 -6.18
N ASP A 42 12.96 3.40 -6.88
CA ASP A 42 12.26 3.97 -8.04
C ASP A 42 11.36 5.17 -7.68
N GLN A 43 11.18 5.46 -6.40
CA GLN A 43 10.35 6.56 -5.93
C GLN A 43 11.12 7.82 -5.56
N GLY A 44 12.44 7.75 -5.40
CA GLY A 44 13.26 8.88 -4.95
C GLY A 44 12.64 9.57 -3.72
N LEU A 45 12.51 10.90 -3.79
CA LEU A 45 11.96 11.73 -2.71
C LEU A 45 10.52 11.36 -2.28
N ALA A 46 9.75 10.72 -3.15
CA ALA A 46 8.38 10.30 -2.83
C ALA A 46 8.34 9.00 -2.00
N ALA A 47 9.45 8.27 -1.88
CA ALA A 47 9.52 7.06 -1.07
C ALA A 47 9.26 7.38 0.40
N ASN A 48 8.56 6.51 1.13
CA ASN A 48 8.27 6.72 2.56
C ASN A 48 9.37 6.23 3.51
N PHE A 49 10.41 5.59 2.96
CA PHE A 49 11.41 4.91 3.76
C PHE A 49 12.82 5.26 3.31
N PHE A 50 13.73 5.27 4.28
CA PHE A 50 15.17 5.26 4.05
C PHE A 50 15.72 3.85 4.23
N LYS A 51 16.71 3.49 3.41
CA LYS A 51 17.56 2.31 3.55
C LYS A 51 18.99 2.77 3.81
N TYR A 52 19.57 2.33 4.93
CA TYR A 52 20.98 2.53 5.26
C TYR A 52 21.72 1.21 5.10
N ILE A 53 22.73 1.18 4.24
CA ILE A 53 23.49 -0.04 3.90
C ILE A 53 24.88 0.09 4.51
N HIS A 54 25.20 -0.82 5.42
CA HIS A 54 26.49 -0.96 6.08
C HIS A 54 27.28 -2.07 5.37
N ILE A 55 28.46 -1.71 4.86
CA ILE A 55 29.42 -2.61 4.19
C ILE A 55 30.82 -2.33 4.70
N LEU A 56 31.73 -3.31 4.61
CA LEU A 56 33.15 -3.06 4.82
C LEU A 56 33.64 -2.02 3.81
N GLU A 57 34.43 -1.04 4.25
CA GLU A 57 35.03 -0.05 3.34
C GLU A 57 35.94 -0.71 2.30
N THR A 58 36.64 -1.77 2.70
CA THR A 58 37.48 -2.61 1.83
C THR A 58 36.69 -3.56 0.94
N GLY A 59 35.37 -3.66 1.12
CA GLY A 59 34.53 -4.71 0.54
C GLY A 59 34.76 -6.09 1.16
N GLY A 60 34.09 -7.12 0.60
CA GLY A 60 34.24 -8.51 1.03
C GLY A 60 33.25 -8.96 2.12
N GLU A 61 33.56 -10.08 2.75
CA GLU A 61 32.75 -10.74 3.77
C GLU A 61 33.30 -10.53 5.18
N PHE A 62 32.42 -10.51 6.17
CA PHE A 62 32.76 -10.46 7.59
C PHE A 62 31.90 -11.42 8.43
N ILE A 63 32.34 -11.64 9.66
CA ILE A 63 31.53 -12.26 10.72
C ILE A 63 30.79 -11.13 11.41
N LEU A 64 29.47 -11.09 11.29
CA LEU A 64 28.62 -10.15 12.03
C LEU A 64 28.51 -10.63 13.47
N LYS A 65 29.18 -9.94 14.39
CA LYS A 65 29.16 -10.24 15.82
C LYS A 65 27.83 -9.85 16.44
N GLU A 66 27.40 -8.61 16.23
CA GLU A 66 26.12 -8.09 16.72
C GLU A 66 25.69 -6.85 15.93
N ILE A 67 24.44 -6.43 16.12
CA ILE A 67 23.90 -5.16 15.63
C ILE A 67 23.44 -4.33 16.83
N GLN A 68 23.82 -3.06 16.89
CA GLN A 68 23.45 -2.12 17.95
C GLN A 68 22.50 -1.03 17.41
N ASN A 69 21.45 -0.72 18.18
CA ASN A 69 20.55 0.41 17.95
C ASN A 69 20.28 1.12 19.28
N ASN A 70 21.29 1.82 19.81
CA ASN A 70 21.45 2.24 21.21
C ASN A 70 21.61 1.09 22.20
N THR A 71 20.96 -0.04 21.95
CA THR A 71 21.14 -1.30 22.66
C THR A 71 21.37 -2.46 21.68
N PRO A 72 22.02 -3.56 22.09
CA PRO A 72 22.22 -4.72 21.24
C PRO A 72 20.89 -5.37 20.81
N ILE A 73 20.79 -5.74 19.54
CA ILE A 73 19.69 -6.55 19.00
C ILE A 73 20.04 -8.03 19.25
N SER A 74 19.70 -8.52 20.43
CA SER A 74 20.17 -9.82 20.96
C SER A 74 19.94 -11.04 20.06
N ILE A 75 18.90 -11.03 19.21
CA ILE A 75 18.60 -12.16 18.31
C ILE A 75 19.54 -12.26 17.10
N ILE A 76 20.40 -11.25 16.87
CA ILE A 76 21.30 -11.19 15.72
C ILE A 76 22.73 -11.25 16.24
N HIS A 77 23.33 -12.44 16.22
CA HIS A 77 24.71 -12.65 16.65
C HIS A 77 25.43 -13.71 15.81
N ASP A 78 26.76 -13.60 15.74
CA ASP A 78 27.71 -14.57 15.16
C ASP A 78 27.37 -15.08 13.74
N ILE A 79 26.85 -14.21 12.87
CA ILE A 79 26.48 -14.56 11.50
C ILE A 79 27.71 -14.48 10.59
N LYS A 80 28.18 -15.62 10.10
CA LYS A 80 29.35 -15.70 9.21
C LYS A 80 29.02 -15.36 7.75
N ASN A 81 30.04 -14.96 6.98
CA ASN A 81 29.96 -14.71 5.54
C ASN A 81 28.96 -13.59 5.17
N VAL A 82 28.82 -12.58 6.02
CA VAL A 82 27.95 -11.42 5.79
C VAL A 82 28.65 -10.47 4.83
N THR A 83 27.94 -10.04 3.79
CA THR A 83 28.44 -9.05 2.81
C THR A 83 27.92 -7.65 3.08
N SER A 84 26.72 -7.55 3.65
CA SER A 84 26.12 -6.26 4.00
C SER A 84 25.01 -6.40 5.03
N VAL A 85 24.84 -5.37 5.85
CA VAL A 85 23.68 -5.20 6.73
C VAL A 85 22.93 -3.95 6.29
N SER A 86 21.64 -4.05 6.04
CA SER A 86 20.79 -2.90 5.76
C SER A 86 19.77 -2.68 6.86
N ALA A 87 19.54 -1.42 7.25
CA ALA A 87 18.47 -1.04 8.16
C ALA A 87 17.50 -0.08 7.48
N TYR A 88 16.22 -0.26 7.76
CA TYR A 88 15.12 0.45 7.10
C TYR A 88 14.34 1.29 8.10
N TYR A 89 14.10 2.55 7.77
CA TYR A 89 13.49 3.52 8.66
C TYR A 89 12.35 4.22 7.96
N TRP A 90 11.35 4.61 8.74
CA TRP A 90 10.31 5.51 8.26
C TRP A 90 10.86 6.94 8.22
N LYS A 91 10.75 7.62 7.07
CA LYS A 91 11.35 8.96 6.91
C LYS A 91 10.63 10.05 7.71
N HIS A 92 9.38 9.77 8.12
CA HIS A 92 8.47 10.73 8.74
C HIS A 92 8.35 10.57 10.26
N GLU A 93 9.32 9.91 10.87
CA GLU A 93 9.45 9.88 12.32
C GLU A 93 9.82 11.26 12.87
N GLU A 94 9.25 11.63 14.01
CA GLU A 94 9.42 12.96 14.60
C GLU A 94 10.87 13.19 15.07
N GLY A 95 11.47 14.28 14.57
CA GLY A 95 12.89 14.56 14.76
C GLY A 95 13.81 13.63 13.96
N GLY A 96 13.30 13.01 12.90
CA GLY A 96 14.06 12.17 11.97
C GLY A 96 14.04 10.68 12.29
N PRO A 97 14.58 9.84 11.39
CA PRO A 97 14.54 8.38 11.50
C PRO A 97 15.44 7.89 12.65
N LYS A 98 14.81 7.50 13.76
CA LYS A 98 15.45 6.98 14.98
C LYS A 98 15.16 5.49 15.15
N THR A 99 13.95 5.06 14.82
CA THR A 99 13.49 3.69 15.02
C THR A 99 13.70 2.87 13.74
N SER A 100 14.63 1.92 13.78
CA SER A 100 14.78 0.92 12.72
C SER A 100 13.56 -0.01 12.73
N LEU A 101 12.90 -0.14 11.59
CA LEU A 101 11.74 -0.99 11.39
C LEU A 101 12.14 -2.42 11.05
N LEU A 102 13.15 -2.56 10.19
CA LEU A 102 13.54 -3.83 9.60
C LEU A 102 15.05 -3.83 9.37
N VAL A 103 15.69 -4.95 9.63
CA VAL A 103 17.09 -5.21 9.34
C VAL A 103 17.17 -6.35 8.34
N GLU A 104 17.98 -6.17 7.30
CA GLU A 104 18.29 -7.15 6.27
C GLU A 104 19.78 -7.52 6.38
N VAL A 105 20.09 -8.78 6.60
CA VAL A 105 21.44 -9.32 6.66
C VAL A 105 21.65 -10.18 5.42
N ILE A 106 22.52 -9.72 4.50
CA ILE A 106 22.85 -10.44 3.28
C ILE A 106 24.12 -11.25 3.52
N GLN A 107 24.03 -12.56 3.33
CA GLN A 107 25.16 -13.48 3.32
C GLN A 107 25.50 -13.88 1.88
N ASN A 108 26.76 -14.24 1.62
CA ASN A 108 27.14 -14.73 0.29
C ASN A 108 26.27 -15.95 -0.11
N SER A 109 25.79 -15.94 -1.36
CA SER A 109 24.67 -16.72 -1.89
C SER A 109 24.86 -18.25 -1.84
N GLY A 110 26.08 -18.73 -1.55
CA GLY A 110 26.37 -20.14 -1.35
C GLY A 110 26.16 -20.67 0.08
N LYS A 111 25.98 -19.81 1.09
CA LYS A 111 26.14 -20.21 2.50
C LYS A 111 25.02 -19.81 3.47
N GLY A 112 24.13 -18.88 3.12
CA GLY A 112 23.10 -18.43 4.09
C GLY A 112 21.94 -17.59 3.55
N GLY A 113 22.04 -17.08 2.32
CA GLY A 113 20.99 -16.25 1.72
C GLY A 113 20.79 -14.92 2.44
N THR A 114 19.58 -14.37 2.33
CA THR A 114 19.21 -13.12 3.01
C THR A 114 18.32 -13.42 4.21
N LYS A 115 18.69 -12.88 5.37
CA LYS A 115 17.88 -12.94 6.59
C LYS A 115 17.27 -11.57 6.87
N TYR A 116 16.10 -11.58 7.46
CA TYR A 116 15.38 -10.36 7.81
C TYR A 116 14.96 -10.39 9.26
N TYR A 117 15.01 -9.25 9.93
CA TYR A 117 14.66 -9.11 11.33
C TYR A 117 13.79 -7.87 11.51
N ALA A 118 12.55 -8.04 11.93
CA ALA A 118 11.58 -6.96 12.07
C ALA A 118 11.48 -6.48 13.52
N ASN A 119 11.36 -5.17 13.69
CA ASN A 119 11.09 -4.53 14.97
C ASN A 119 9.59 -4.32 15.15
N ILE A 120 8.97 -5.17 15.96
CA ILE A 120 7.53 -5.21 16.18
C ILE A 120 7.22 -4.63 17.56
N LYS A 121 6.27 -3.69 17.61
CA LYS A 121 5.79 -3.15 18.88
C LYS A 121 4.93 -4.19 19.61
N ASP A 122 5.28 -4.49 20.85
CA ASP A 122 4.62 -5.48 21.71
C ASP A 122 4.23 -4.84 23.05
N SER A 123 2.96 -4.47 23.22
CA SER A 123 2.34 -3.90 24.45
C SER A 123 2.96 -2.61 25.04
N SER A 124 4.14 -2.18 24.60
CA SER A 124 4.84 -0.92 24.91
C SER A 124 6.33 -1.00 24.53
N VAL A 125 6.87 -2.21 24.43
CA VAL A 125 8.28 -2.45 24.13
C VAL A 125 8.44 -2.96 22.70
N ASN A 126 9.49 -2.50 22.03
CA ASN A 126 9.89 -2.94 20.72
C ASN A 126 10.62 -4.29 20.82
N LYS A 127 10.13 -5.31 20.12
CA LYS A 127 10.71 -6.66 20.09
C LYS A 127 11.17 -7.00 18.69
N TRP A 128 12.42 -7.43 18.59
CA TRP A 128 12.97 -7.96 17.34
C TRP A 128 12.53 -9.41 17.12
N THR A 129 12.19 -9.75 15.88
CA THR A 129 11.89 -11.13 15.46
C THR A 129 12.46 -11.40 14.07
N GLN A 130 12.93 -12.63 13.83
CA GLN A 130 13.42 -13.04 12.52
C GLN A 130 12.25 -13.37 11.58
N LEU A 131 12.36 -13.02 10.29
CA LEU A 131 11.40 -13.31 9.23
C LEU A 131 11.97 -14.31 8.19
N PRO A 132 11.13 -15.22 7.64
CA PRO A 132 9.79 -15.54 8.11
C PRO A 132 9.86 -16.24 9.47
N GLY A 133 9.01 -15.82 10.40
CA GLY A 133 8.92 -16.40 11.74
C GLY A 133 7.45 -16.47 12.19
N PRO A 134 7.10 -17.29 13.20
CA PRO A 134 5.72 -17.53 13.59
C PRO A 134 4.98 -16.28 14.09
N GLN A 135 5.72 -15.26 14.55
CA GLN A 135 5.17 -14.07 15.19
C GLN A 135 5.28 -12.78 14.35
N GLY A 136 5.91 -12.83 13.17
CA GLY A 136 6.17 -11.65 12.34
C GLY A 136 5.28 -11.56 11.10
N PRO A 137 5.06 -10.35 10.53
CA PRO A 137 4.40 -10.24 9.23
C PRO A 137 5.21 -11.03 8.20
N PRO A 138 4.58 -11.94 7.44
CA PRO A 138 5.32 -12.68 6.42
C PRO A 138 5.93 -11.71 5.42
N LEU A 139 7.18 -11.94 5.02
CA LEU A 139 7.75 -11.37 3.79
C LEU A 139 7.07 -12.06 2.60
N THR A 140 5.78 -11.78 2.41
CA THR A 140 4.97 -12.42 1.38
C THR A 140 5.46 -11.94 0.03
N ASN A 141 5.83 -12.86 -0.87
CA ASN A 141 6.08 -12.59 -2.29
C ASN A 141 7.10 -11.46 -2.55
N ASN A 142 8.12 -11.33 -1.71
CA ASN A 142 9.12 -10.26 -1.80
C ASN A 142 8.49 -8.85 -1.73
N ASP A 143 7.32 -8.71 -1.10
CA ASP A 143 6.60 -7.45 -0.93
C ASP A 143 7.13 -6.66 0.26
N PHE A 144 8.37 -6.23 0.10
CA PHE A 144 9.17 -5.60 1.15
C PHE A 144 8.49 -4.34 1.72
N GLU A 145 7.96 -3.49 0.83
CA GLU A 145 7.30 -2.26 1.27
C GLU A 145 6.02 -2.53 2.05
N ARG A 146 5.25 -3.59 1.73
CA ARG A 146 4.06 -3.90 2.51
C ARG A 146 4.41 -4.28 3.93
N THR A 147 5.50 -5.03 4.12
CA THR A 147 6.04 -5.34 5.45
C THR A 147 6.47 -4.07 6.18
N LEU A 148 7.13 -3.12 5.50
CA LEU A 148 7.44 -1.83 6.11
C LEU A 148 6.19 -1.02 6.49
N ASN A 149 5.15 -1.00 5.65
CA ASN A 149 3.88 -0.34 5.98
C ASN A 149 3.20 -1.00 7.19
N ASP A 150 3.25 -2.32 7.30
CA ASP A 150 2.74 -3.05 8.47
C ASP A 150 3.50 -2.64 9.75
N LEU A 151 4.83 -2.50 9.66
CA LEU A 151 5.67 -2.07 10.76
C LEU A 151 5.43 -0.60 11.13
N VAL A 152 5.09 0.26 10.16
CA VAL A 152 4.68 1.65 10.44
C VAL A 152 3.33 1.70 11.17
N CYS A 153 2.35 0.89 10.79
CA CYS A 153 1.07 0.78 11.52
C CYS A 153 1.31 0.37 12.98
N SER A 154 2.18 -0.62 13.20
CA SER A 154 2.50 -1.15 14.54
C SER A 154 3.31 -0.15 15.40
N ASN A 155 4.36 0.45 14.85
CA ASN A 155 5.30 1.28 15.63
C ASN A 155 4.81 2.73 15.82
N PHE A 156 4.16 3.31 14.80
CA PHE A 156 3.94 4.76 14.71
C PHE A 156 2.49 5.20 14.63
N ASP A 157 1.55 4.27 14.85
CA ASP A 157 0.12 4.54 14.78
C ASP A 157 -0.33 5.11 13.41
N ALA A 158 0.39 4.78 12.33
CA ALA A 158 0.18 5.37 11.01
C ALA A 158 -0.12 4.29 9.96
N VAL A 159 -1.21 4.45 9.22
CA VAL A 159 -1.76 3.39 8.36
C VAL A 159 -1.56 3.73 6.89
N THR A 160 -1.32 2.71 6.07
CA THR A 160 -1.38 2.86 4.60
C THR A 160 -2.65 2.20 4.10
N MET A 161 -3.54 2.97 3.47
CA MET A 161 -4.79 2.42 2.93
C MET A 161 -4.54 1.73 1.58
N ASP A 162 -5.00 0.49 1.44
CA ASP A 162 -5.21 -0.13 0.13
C ASP A 162 -6.64 0.13 -0.33
N ILE A 163 -6.81 0.97 -1.36
CA ILE A 163 -8.10 1.37 -1.92
C ILE A 163 -8.47 0.59 -3.18
N SER A 164 -7.78 -0.52 -3.46
CA SER A 164 -8.09 -1.35 -4.62
C SER A 164 -9.49 -1.92 -4.52
N HIS A 165 -10.25 -1.91 -5.62
CA HIS A 165 -11.61 -2.45 -5.64
C HIS A 165 -11.75 -3.82 -4.97
N ASN A 166 -10.87 -4.77 -5.29
CA ASN A 166 -10.93 -6.12 -4.71
C ASN A 166 -10.63 -6.13 -3.21
N ALA A 167 -9.71 -5.28 -2.74
CA ALA A 167 -9.42 -5.14 -1.32
C ALA A 167 -10.63 -4.52 -0.59
N SER A 168 -11.17 -3.41 -1.11
CA SER A 168 -12.35 -2.75 -0.57
C SER A 168 -13.57 -3.68 -0.51
N PHE A 169 -13.85 -4.40 -1.61
CA PHE A 169 -14.94 -5.36 -1.69
C PHE A 169 -14.77 -6.51 -0.69
N ALA A 170 -13.58 -7.10 -0.58
CA ALA A 170 -13.33 -8.21 0.34
C ALA A 170 -13.48 -7.78 1.81
N VAL A 171 -12.96 -6.60 2.17
CA VAL A 171 -13.07 -6.04 3.52
C VAL A 171 -14.54 -5.74 3.86
N TRP A 172 -15.25 -5.06 2.95
CA TRP A 172 -16.67 -4.77 3.11
C TRP A 172 -17.51 -6.04 3.27
N ASN A 173 -17.32 -7.03 2.40
CA ASN A 173 -18.10 -8.28 2.42
C ASN A 173 -17.83 -9.11 3.68
N SER A 174 -16.58 -9.13 4.15
CA SER A 174 -16.22 -9.84 5.39
C SER A 174 -16.59 -9.08 6.66
N LYS A 175 -16.88 -7.77 6.56
CA LYS A 175 -17.10 -6.85 7.69
C LYS A 175 -15.96 -6.83 8.70
N LYS A 176 -14.75 -7.23 8.29
CA LYS A 176 -13.57 -7.27 9.15
C LYS A 176 -12.70 -6.05 8.89
N PRO A 177 -12.49 -5.14 9.85
CA PRO A 177 -11.58 -4.01 9.67
C PRO A 177 -10.15 -4.47 9.36
N TYR A 178 -9.28 -3.54 8.94
CA TYR A 178 -7.86 -3.78 8.67
C TYR A 178 -6.96 -2.63 9.13
N CYS A 179 -5.66 -2.88 9.30
CA CYS A 179 -4.62 -1.83 9.43
C CYS A 179 -3.28 -2.36 8.96
N CYS A 180 -2.85 -3.47 9.57
CA CYS A 180 -1.69 -4.26 9.19
C CYS A 180 -2.05 -5.75 9.11
N ARG A 181 -1.17 -6.53 8.48
CA ARG A 181 -1.22 -8.01 8.48
C ARG A 181 -0.70 -8.65 9.76
N CYS A 182 -0.48 -7.84 10.78
CA CYS A 182 -0.04 -8.25 12.10
C CYS A 182 -1.12 -9.13 12.77
N ASN A 183 -0.77 -10.36 13.15
CA ASN A 183 -1.66 -11.25 13.90
C ASN A 183 -1.93 -10.76 15.34
N LYS A 184 -1.18 -9.75 15.78
CA LYS A 184 -1.28 -9.16 17.12
C LYS A 184 -2.40 -8.13 17.25
N HIS A 185 -2.94 -7.61 16.15
CA HIS A 185 -4.08 -6.70 16.25
C HIS A 185 -5.36 -7.52 16.36
N SER A 186 -5.95 -7.51 17.54
CA SER A 186 -7.35 -7.85 17.76
C SER A 186 -8.25 -7.07 16.79
N LEU A 187 -9.48 -7.55 16.56
CA LEU A 187 -10.41 -6.87 15.65
C LEU A 187 -10.68 -5.41 16.04
N ILE A 188 -10.58 -5.08 17.33
CA ILE A 188 -10.77 -3.72 17.86
C ILE A 188 -9.55 -2.81 17.67
N GLU A 189 -8.35 -3.38 17.47
CA GLU A 189 -7.11 -2.62 17.20
C GLU A 189 -6.90 -2.34 15.71
N ARG A 190 -7.80 -2.85 14.86
CA ARG A 190 -7.80 -2.56 13.43
C ARG A 190 -8.53 -1.26 13.18
N LYS A 191 -7.83 -0.35 12.53
CA LYS A 191 -8.21 1.07 12.48
C LYS A 191 -9.06 1.45 11.28
N ILE A 192 -9.00 0.66 10.20
CA ILE A 192 -9.69 0.96 8.96
C ILE A 192 -10.92 0.08 8.84
N THR A 193 -12.10 0.69 8.80
CA THR A 193 -13.34 0.00 8.43
C THR A 193 -13.71 0.37 6.99
N VAL A 194 -14.44 -0.51 6.30
CA VAL A 194 -14.91 -0.24 4.94
C VAL A 194 -16.40 -0.44 4.84
N THR A 195 -17.09 0.58 4.35
CA THR A 195 -18.50 0.52 3.98
C THR A 195 -18.68 0.73 2.48
N LYS A 196 -19.74 0.15 1.91
CA LYS A 196 -20.13 0.34 0.53
C LYS A 196 -21.43 1.13 0.51
N ASN A 197 -21.41 2.28 -0.13
CA ASN A 197 -22.54 3.19 -0.25
C ASN A 197 -22.74 3.57 -1.72
N SER A 198 -23.77 4.36 -2.00
CA SER A 198 -24.04 4.87 -3.33
C SER A 198 -24.57 6.29 -3.32
N VAL A 199 -24.20 7.05 -4.34
CA VAL A 199 -24.82 8.33 -4.66
C VAL A 199 -26.11 8.03 -5.45
N PRO A 200 -27.24 8.71 -5.16
CA PRO A 200 -28.51 8.46 -5.83
C PRO A 200 -28.40 8.78 -7.32
N ALA A 201 -28.35 7.72 -8.14
CA ALA A 201 -28.25 7.76 -9.60
C ALA A 201 -28.97 6.54 -10.20
N SER A 202 -29.22 6.55 -11.51
CA SER A 202 -29.74 5.39 -12.25
C SER A 202 -28.82 5.07 -13.44
N PRO A 203 -27.99 4.01 -13.37
CA PRO A 203 -27.72 3.15 -12.22
C PRO A 203 -27.04 3.92 -11.08
N GLN A 204 -27.13 3.38 -9.87
CA GLN A 204 -26.48 3.95 -8.68
C GLN A 204 -24.96 4.03 -8.88
N ILE A 205 -24.35 5.13 -8.43
CA ILE A 205 -22.89 5.29 -8.46
C ILE A 205 -22.35 4.80 -7.12
N GLU A 206 -21.79 3.59 -7.13
CA GLU A 206 -21.25 2.96 -5.93
C GLU A 206 -19.87 3.53 -5.56
N TYR A 207 -19.60 3.60 -4.27
CA TYR A 207 -18.28 3.92 -3.73
C TYR A 207 -17.98 3.12 -2.47
N TYR A 208 -16.69 3.01 -2.15
CA TYR A 208 -16.21 2.44 -0.89
C TYR A 208 -15.70 3.57 0.01
N LYS A 209 -16.17 3.62 1.26
CA LYS A 209 -15.67 4.54 2.29
C LYS A 209 -14.73 3.78 3.21
N HIS A 210 -13.45 4.14 3.17
CA HIS A 210 -12.40 3.65 4.06
C HIS A 210 -12.27 4.61 5.24
N ASP A 211 -12.85 4.25 6.37
CA ASP A 211 -12.93 5.10 7.56
C ASP A 211 -11.80 4.75 8.53
N ILE A 212 -11.03 5.75 8.97
CA ILE A 212 -9.91 5.67 9.92
C ILE A 212 -10.17 6.51 11.18
N SER A 213 -11.42 6.90 11.46
CA SER A 213 -11.75 7.72 12.63
C SER A 213 -11.53 6.98 13.96
N VAL A 214 -11.27 5.68 13.91
CA VAL A 214 -10.99 4.84 15.08
C VAL A 214 -9.53 5.01 15.49
N GLY A 215 -9.32 5.80 16.54
CA GLY A 215 -7.99 6.15 17.05
C GLY A 215 -7.42 7.35 16.30
N ASN A 216 -6.58 8.15 16.96
CA ASN A 216 -5.94 9.35 16.38
C ASN A 216 -4.85 8.99 15.35
N SER A 217 -5.11 7.97 14.52
CA SER A 217 -4.15 7.41 13.59
C SER A 217 -3.91 8.33 12.40
N ARG A 218 -2.67 8.29 11.91
CA ARG A 218 -2.24 9.08 10.75
C ARG A 218 -2.43 8.27 9.48
N LEU A 219 -2.79 8.94 8.39
CA LEU A 219 -2.76 8.34 7.06
C LEU A 219 -1.34 8.46 6.49
N ALA A 220 -0.57 7.37 6.53
CA ALA A 220 0.82 7.31 6.05
C ALA A 220 0.94 7.24 4.52
N GLY A 221 -0.13 6.84 3.83
CA GLY A 221 -0.14 6.70 2.38
C GLY A 221 -1.43 6.07 1.87
N ILE A 222 -1.65 6.16 0.56
CA ILE A 222 -2.73 5.49 -0.14
C ILE A 222 -2.16 4.70 -1.32
N ASN A 223 -2.49 3.42 -1.39
CA ASN A 223 -2.04 2.49 -2.40
C ASN A 223 -3.23 1.90 -3.15
N TYR A 224 -3.02 1.51 -4.40
CA TYR A 224 -3.99 0.72 -5.16
C TYR A 224 -3.32 -0.22 -6.17
N TYR A 225 -4.09 -1.19 -6.63
CA TYR A 225 -3.75 -2.19 -7.62
C TYR A 225 -4.76 -2.07 -8.78
N PRO A 226 -4.31 -1.68 -9.98
CA PRO A 226 -5.22 -1.42 -11.10
C PRO A 226 -5.92 -2.69 -11.58
N LYS A 227 -7.14 -2.53 -12.12
CA LYS A 227 -7.92 -3.60 -12.77
C LYS A 227 -8.16 -4.84 -11.89
N GLY A 228 -8.26 -4.66 -10.57
CA GLY A 228 -8.42 -5.77 -9.63
C GLY A 228 -7.23 -6.76 -9.61
N THR A 229 -6.03 -6.31 -9.98
CA THR A 229 -4.82 -7.12 -9.82
C THR A 229 -4.64 -7.53 -8.36
N ASN A 230 -4.05 -8.71 -8.14
CA ASN A 230 -3.87 -9.24 -6.80
C ASN A 230 -2.89 -8.35 -6.01
N ALA A 231 -3.29 -7.92 -4.80
CA ALA A 231 -2.48 -7.13 -3.87
C ALA A 231 -1.17 -7.82 -3.42
N SER A 232 -1.00 -9.09 -3.79
CA SER A 232 0.20 -9.89 -3.64
C SER A 232 1.21 -9.73 -4.79
N THR A 233 1.00 -8.79 -5.72
CA THR A 233 1.87 -8.51 -6.89
C THR A 233 2.53 -7.13 -6.75
N PRO A 234 3.67 -7.00 -6.05
CA PRO A 234 4.21 -5.70 -5.66
C PRO A 234 4.52 -4.77 -6.84
N SER A 235 4.93 -5.32 -7.99
CA SER A 235 5.22 -4.57 -9.23
C SER A 235 3.99 -3.87 -9.83
N LYS A 236 2.78 -4.30 -9.46
CA LYS A 236 1.52 -3.68 -9.89
C LYS A 236 0.99 -2.65 -8.89
N ARG A 237 1.59 -2.53 -7.70
CA ARG A 237 1.21 -1.49 -6.73
C ARG A 237 1.41 -0.11 -7.35
N ARG A 238 0.46 0.76 -7.11
CA ARG A 238 0.53 2.19 -7.39
C ARG A 238 0.32 2.93 -6.08
N ARG A 239 1.11 3.99 -5.87
CA ARG A 239 0.97 4.94 -4.75
C ARG A 239 0.24 6.15 -5.28
N ILE A 240 -0.68 6.72 -4.51
CA ILE A 240 -1.22 8.03 -4.82
C ILE A 240 -0.18 9.07 -4.41
N LYS A 241 0.25 9.88 -5.37
CA LYS A 241 1.08 11.07 -5.16
C LYS A 241 0.27 12.29 -5.54
N SER A 242 0.46 13.40 -4.85
CA SER A 242 -0.08 14.69 -5.25
C SER A 242 0.70 15.77 -4.51
N THR A 243 0.98 16.88 -5.15
CA THR A 243 1.56 18.06 -4.52
C THR A 243 0.70 18.63 -3.39
N GLU A 244 -0.60 18.31 -3.37
CA GLU A 244 -1.55 18.73 -2.33
C GLU A 244 -1.72 17.68 -1.21
N LEU A 245 -1.21 16.45 -1.40
CA LEU A 245 -1.31 15.35 -0.44
C LEU A 245 0.03 15.10 0.26
N ASN A 246 0.24 15.79 1.38
CA ASN A 246 1.45 15.69 2.17
C ASN A 246 1.35 14.55 3.19
N PHE A 247 1.75 13.34 2.79
CA PHE A 247 1.83 12.20 3.71
C PHE A 247 3.03 12.30 4.66
N PRO A 248 2.90 11.86 5.92
CA PRO A 248 1.68 11.39 6.58
C PRO A 248 0.73 12.54 6.91
N MET A 249 -0.57 12.30 6.75
CA MET A 249 -1.62 13.27 7.08
C MET A 249 -2.22 12.96 8.44
N THR A 250 -2.38 13.99 9.28
CA THR A 250 -3.14 13.94 10.53
C THR A 250 -4.61 14.30 10.27
N SER A 251 -5.49 13.93 11.19
CA SER A 251 -6.91 14.34 11.17
C SER A 251 -7.71 13.95 9.93
N VAL A 252 -7.21 12.99 9.13
CA VAL A 252 -8.01 12.35 8.08
C VAL A 252 -9.01 11.42 8.76
N GLN A 253 -10.27 11.50 8.36
CA GLN A 253 -11.35 10.70 8.92
C GLN A 253 -11.72 9.55 7.98
N ALA A 254 -11.80 9.82 6.68
CA ALA A 254 -12.13 8.80 5.70
C ALA A 254 -11.57 9.10 4.30
N VAL A 255 -11.42 8.04 3.50
CA VAL A 255 -11.15 8.12 2.06
C VAL A 255 -12.27 7.39 1.32
N TYR A 256 -12.94 8.11 0.44
CA TYR A 256 -14.01 7.59 -0.40
C TYR A 256 -13.44 7.27 -1.77
N VAL A 257 -13.83 6.14 -2.34
CA VAL A 257 -13.18 5.59 -3.52
C VAL A 257 -14.23 5.18 -4.54
N PHE A 258 -14.18 5.82 -5.71
CA PHE A 258 -14.99 5.47 -6.88
C PHE A 258 -14.12 4.67 -7.86
N CYS A 259 -14.68 3.56 -8.33
CA CYS A 259 -13.99 2.65 -9.25
C CYS A 259 -14.74 2.54 -10.58
N CYS A 260 -14.01 2.65 -11.70
CA CYS A 260 -14.47 2.22 -13.03
C CYS A 260 -13.72 0.93 -13.39
N ASP A 261 -14.42 -0.12 -13.85
CA ASP A 261 -13.81 -1.40 -14.24
C ASP A 261 -12.80 -1.96 -13.20
N ARG A 262 -13.19 -1.90 -11.92
CA ARG A 262 -12.36 -2.31 -10.77
C ARG A 262 -11.04 -1.54 -10.61
N ASN A 263 -10.92 -0.38 -11.23
CA ASN A 263 -9.80 0.53 -11.07
C ASN A 263 -10.27 1.80 -10.33
N PRO A 264 -9.63 2.17 -9.21
CA PRO A 264 -9.86 3.48 -8.59
C PRO A 264 -9.52 4.61 -9.56
N VAL A 265 -10.45 5.56 -9.71
CA VAL A 265 -10.31 6.68 -10.67
C VAL A 265 -10.50 8.04 -10.01
N LEU A 266 -11.30 8.09 -8.94
CA LEU A 266 -11.68 9.30 -8.24
C LEU A 266 -11.77 8.99 -6.75
N ILE A 267 -11.21 9.85 -5.92
CA ILE A 267 -11.30 9.76 -4.47
C ILE A 267 -11.78 11.08 -3.88
N TYR A 268 -12.38 11.00 -2.70
CA TYR A 268 -12.59 12.14 -1.83
C TYR A 268 -11.90 11.88 -0.49
N ILE A 269 -11.11 12.84 -0.01
CA ILE A 269 -10.48 12.78 1.32
C ILE A 269 -11.29 13.65 2.27
N GLU A 270 -11.77 13.03 3.34
CA GLU A 270 -12.47 13.71 4.43
C GLU A 270 -11.50 14.00 5.58
N GLY A 271 -11.47 15.25 6.02
CA GLY A 271 -10.54 15.72 7.06
C GLY A 271 -9.15 16.07 6.51
N GLY A 272 -8.18 16.24 7.41
CA GLY A 272 -6.77 16.49 7.07
C GLY A 272 -6.50 17.77 6.28
N ASN A 273 -6.99 18.93 6.72
CA ASN A 273 -6.74 20.21 6.03
C ASN A 273 -5.23 20.45 5.80
N PRO A 274 -4.80 20.89 4.58
CA PRO A 274 -5.60 21.29 3.42
C PRO A 274 -5.99 20.13 2.47
N ALA A 275 -5.63 18.89 2.78
CA ALA A 275 -5.84 17.73 1.91
C ALA A 275 -7.31 17.37 1.69
N LYS A 276 -8.25 17.90 2.49
CA LYS A 276 -9.69 17.69 2.27
C LYS A 276 -10.10 18.06 0.86
N GLY A 277 -10.79 17.16 0.15
CA GLY A 277 -11.30 17.43 -1.19
C GLY A 277 -11.29 16.23 -2.13
N TRP A 278 -11.68 16.50 -3.37
CA TRP A 278 -11.75 15.53 -4.45
C TRP A 278 -10.42 15.46 -5.21
N TYR A 279 -9.98 14.24 -5.55
CA TYR A 279 -8.78 14.00 -6.34
C TYR A 279 -9.05 12.94 -7.40
N LYS A 280 -8.51 13.15 -8.60
CA LYS A 280 -8.64 12.21 -9.70
C LYS A 280 -7.30 11.64 -10.14
N LYS A 281 -7.36 10.41 -10.60
CA LYS A 281 -6.24 9.72 -11.25
C LYS A 281 -5.86 10.48 -12.53
N PRO A 282 -4.58 10.55 -12.93
CA PRO A 282 -4.23 11.08 -14.24
C PRO A 282 -4.72 10.15 -15.37
N SER A 283 -4.86 10.67 -16.59
CA SER A 283 -5.27 9.87 -17.76
C SER A 283 -4.23 8.81 -18.17
N SER A 284 -2.98 8.96 -17.72
CA SER A 284 -1.90 8.00 -17.95
C SER A 284 -1.74 7.03 -16.77
N ASP A 285 -0.85 6.05 -16.91
CA ASP A 285 -0.44 5.16 -15.80
C ASP A 285 0.40 5.87 -14.72
N ASN A 286 0.48 7.21 -14.76
CA ASN A 286 1.12 8.02 -13.75
C ASN A 286 0.40 7.92 -12.38
N THR A 287 1.16 8.15 -11.33
CA THR A 287 0.73 8.15 -9.93
C THR A 287 0.41 9.54 -9.37
N GLU A 288 0.59 10.60 -10.16
CA GLU A 288 0.34 11.99 -9.74
C GLU A 288 -1.15 12.35 -9.91
N TRP A 289 -1.90 12.26 -8.81
CA TRP A 289 -3.31 12.62 -8.72
C TRP A 289 -3.45 14.14 -8.58
N THR A 290 -4.50 14.67 -9.20
CA THR A 290 -4.77 16.10 -9.24
C THR A 290 -6.09 16.41 -8.55
N ARG A 291 -6.17 17.58 -7.92
CA ARG A 291 -7.40 18.03 -7.28
C ARG A 291 -8.49 18.28 -8.31
N VAL A 292 -9.71 17.87 -8.01
CA VAL A 292 -10.90 18.16 -8.81
C VAL A 292 -11.59 19.40 -8.25
N GLN A 293 -11.89 20.35 -9.14
CA GLN A 293 -12.60 21.57 -8.81
C GLN A 293 -14.08 21.43 -9.17
N GLY A 294 -14.95 22.20 -8.49
CA GLY A 294 -16.38 22.25 -8.81
C GLY A 294 -17.24 21.15 -8.19
N ILE A 295 -16.67 20.27 -7.35
CA ILE A 295 -17.43 19.37 -6.48
C ILE A 295 -17.16 19.79 -5.03
N SER A 296 -18.16 20.38 -4.39
CA SER A 296 -18.06 20.97 -3.05
C SER A 296 -18.47 20.02 -1.93
N LYS A 297 -19.39 19.10 -2.21
CA LYS A 297 -19.91 18.14 -1.24
C LYS A 297 -19.09 16.84 -1.25
N ASP A 298 -18.99 16.20 -0.09
CA ASP A 298 -18.53 14.81 -0.01
C ASP A 298 -19.58 13.84 -0.59
N PRO A 299 -19.20 12.57 -0.87
CA PRO A 299 -20.11 11.58 -1.41
C PRO A 299 -21.37 11.34 -0.57
N ASP A 300 -21.23 11.35 0.76
CA ASP A 300 -22.36 11.11 1.67
C ASP A 300 -23.38 12.27 1.58
N ASN A 301 -22.98 13.48 1.19
CA ASN A 301 -23.83 14.66 1.10
C ASN A 301 -24.36 14.98 -0.31
N ILE A 302 -23.98 14.21 -1.33
CA ILE A 302 -24.59 14.31 -2.67
C ILE A 302 -25.90 13.50 -2.66
N LYS A 303 -27.01 14.16 -2.28
CA LYS A 303 -28.34 13.52 -2.15
C LYS A 303 -29.30 13.79 -3.31
N ASP A 304 -29.01 14.78 -4.14
CA ASP A 304 -29.85 15.17 -5.28
C ASP A 304 -29.02 15.08 -6.56
N CYS A 305 -29.53 14.30 -7.50
CA CYS A 305 -28.91 14.08 -8.79
C CYS A 305 -29.12 15.21 -9.80
N ASN A 306 -29.92 16.22 -9.46
CA ASN A 306 -30.04 17.45 -10.24
C ASN A 306 -29.06 18.54 -9.80
N ASN A 307 -28.35 18.33 -8.68
CA ASN A 307 -27.41 19.30 -8.16
C ASN A 307 -26.12 19.37 -8.99
N GLU A 308 -25.44 20.52 -8.96
CA GLU A 308 -24.22 20.74 -9.75
C GLU A 308 -23.07 19.82 -9.34
N ASP A 309 -22.91 19.51 -8.04
CA ASP A 309 -21.87 18.57 -7.56
C ASP A 309 -22.06 17.17 -8.18
N PHE A 310 -23.31 16.69 -8.28
CA PHE A 310 -23.63 15.42 -8.92
C PHE A 310 -23.30 15.44 -10.41
N LYS A 311 -23.73 16.48 -11.13
CA LYS A 311 -23.42 16.63 -12.56
C LYS A 311 -21.92 16.59 -12.81
N LYS A 312 -21.16 17.31 -11.97
CA LYS A 312 -19.69 17.34 -12.03
C LYS A 312 -19.06 16.01 -11.66
N LEU A 313 -19.57 15.31 -10.66
CA LEU A 313 -19.16 13.94 -10.32
C LEU A 313 -19.35 12.99 -11.51
N VAL A 314 -20.52 13.02 -12.17
CA VAL A 314 -20.80 12.18 -13.34
C VAL A 314 -19.91 12.54 -14.53
N GLU A 315 -19.69 13.84 -14.77
CA GLU A 315 -18.78 14.34 -15.81
C GLU A 315 -17.37 13.76 -15.60
N GLU A 316 -16.80 13.88 -14.41
CA GLU A 316 -15.47 13.38 -14.08
C GLU A 316 -15.38 11.85 -14.20
N LEU A 317 -16.38 11.10 -13.72
CA LEU A 317 -16.38 9.63 -13.85
C LEU A 317 -16.46 9.17 -15.30
N ARG A 318 -17.22 9.87 -16.15
CA ARG A 318 -17.31 9.54 -17.59
C ARG A 318 -15.97 9.70 -18.30
N LEU A 319 -15.13 10.66 -17.88
CA LEU A 319 -13.78 10.83 -18.44
C LEU A 319 -12.89 9.59 -18.23
N PHE A 320 -13.16 8.78 -17.20
CA PHE A 320 -12.44 7.53 -16.92
C PHE A 320 -13.13 6.29 -17.45
N GLY A 321 -14.13 6.44 -18.32
CA GLY A 321 -14.81 5.32 -18.95
C GLY A 321 -15.82 4.61 -18.05
N CYS A 322 -16.26 5.21 -16.94
CA CYS A 322 -17.47 4.75 -16.25
C CYS A 322 -18.69 4.98 -17.17
N GLN A 323 -18.98 3.98 -17.99
CA GLN A 323 -20.11 3.99 -18.91
C GLN A 323 -21.43 3.79 -18.17
N ASN A 324 -22.54 4.07 -18.85
CA ASN A 324 -23.90 3.87 -18.35
C ASN A 324 -24.34 4.76 -17.19
N LEU A 325 -23.53 5.73 -16.73
CA LEU A 325 -23.98 6.73 -15.77
C LEU A 325 -25.02 7.63 -16.45
N LYS A 326 -26.32 7.39 -16.24
CA LYS A 326 -27.35 8.24 -16.83
C LYS A 326 -27.50 9.53 -16.04
N THR A 327 -27.85 10.59 -16.74
CA THR A 327 -28.44 11.78 -16.11
C THR A 327 -29.73 11.35 -15.42
N CYS A 328 -29.96 11.90 -14.24
CA CYS A 328 -31.07 11.47 -13.42
C CYS A 328 -32.40 11.62 -14.15
N ASN A 329 -33.20 10.55 -14.16
CA ASN A 329 -34.60 10.70 -14.48
C ASN A 329 -35.21 11.47 -13.33
N LYS A 330 -35.64 12.71 -13.58
CA LYS A 330 -36.44 13.49 -12.63
C LYS A 330 -37.48 12.53 -12.05
N PRO A 331 -37.59 12.35 -10.71
CA PRO A 331 -38.59 11.46 -10.15
C PRO A 331 -39.90 11.81 -10.83
N THR A 332 -40.47 10.87 -11.59
CA THR A 332 -41.79 11.07 -12.17
C THR A 332 -42.66 11.32 -10.96
N GLN A 333 -42.99 12.60 -10.75
CA GLN A 333 -43.72 13.07 -9.59
C GLN A 333 -44.99 12.26 -9.61
N SER A 334 -45.08 11.25 -8.74
CA SER A 334 -46.17 10.28 -8.79
C SER A 334 -47.44 11.10 -8.63
N SER A 335 -48.18 11.24 -9.72
CA SER A 335 -49.46 11.90 -9.76
C SER A 335 -50.45 10.95 -9.09
N HIS A 336 -50.27 10.70 -7.80
CA HIS A 336 -51.33 10.22 -6.93
C HIS A 336 -52.27 11.39 -6.68
N THR A 337 -53.02 11.75 -7.71
CA THR A 337 -54.34 12.37 -7.56
C THR A 337 -55.29 11.24 -7.15
N GLY A 338 -55.17 10.78 -5.91
CA GLY A 338 -56.19 9.96 -5.29
C GLY A 338 -57.34 10.86 -4.86
N PRO A 339 -58.57 10.68 -5.38
CA PRO A 339 -59.73 11.45 -4.92
C PRO A 339 -60.00 11.18 -3.44
N GLY A 340 -60.31 12.25 -2.71
CA GLY A 340 -60.41 12.27 -1.26
C GLY A 340 -61.37 11.24 -0.67
N ALA A 341 -60.92 10.55 0.37
CA ALA A 341 -61.78 9.89 1.33
C ALA A 341 -62.00 10.83 2.52
N ALA A 342 -63.27 11.09 2.81
CA ALA A 342 -63.77 12.02 3.79
C ALA A 342 -63.34 11.68 5.23
N SER A 343 -63.06 12.75 5.99
CA SER A 343 -62.81 12.79 7.42
C SER A 343 -63.99 12.22 8.24
N LEU A 344 -63.70 11.50 9.31
CA LEU A 344 -64.63 11.27 10.43
C LEU A 344 -64.03 11.84 11.75
N PRO A 345 -64.87 12.39 12.65
CA PRO A 345 -64.44 13.11 13.84
C PRO A 345 -64.24 12.18 15.05
N GLY A 346 -63.31 12.55 15.93
CA GLY A 346 -63.10 11.90 17.23
C GLY A 346 -64.02 12.43 18.34
N PRO A 347 -63.83 11.96 19.58
CA PRO A 347 -64.26 12.68 20.78
C PRO A 347 -63.09 13.11 21.69
N ALA A 348 -63.26 14.31 22.23
CA ALA A 348 -62.62 14.89 23.43
C ALA A 348 -62.98 14.06 24.69
N GLU A 349 -62.51 14.25 25.92
CA GLU A 349 -62.17 15.43 26.70
C GLU A 349 -61.72 14.93 28.09
N GLY A 350 -60.96 15.70 28.88
CA GLY A 350 -60.73 15.37 30.30
C GLY A 350 -59.58 16.11 30.97
N ALA A 351 -59.83 17.33 31.43
CA ALA A 351 -58.94 18.17 32.23
C ALA A 351 -59.21 18.03 33.75
N ALA A 352 -58.19 18.21 34.59
CA ALA A 352 -58.23 19.00 35.85
C ALA A 352 -56.90 18.91 36.64
N GLY A 353 -56.33 20.06 37.02
CA GLY A 353 -55.29 20.18 38.06
C GLY A 353 -55.88 20.14 39.49
N PRO A 354 -55.12 20.47 40.57
CA PRO A 354 -54.47 21.79 40.74
C PRO A 354 -53.10 21.81 41.46
N LYS A 355 -52.57 23.05 41.58
CA LYS A 355 -51.31 23.55 42.14
C LYS A 355 -51.06 23.27 43.63
N ALA A 356 -49.78 23.23 44.04
CA ALA A 356 -49.31 23.86 45.29
C ALA A 356 -47.83 24.28 45.19
N VAL A 357 -47.54 25.41 45.87
CA VAL A 357 -46.29 26.17 45.94
C VAL A 357 -45.57 25.80 47.25
N GLY A 358 -44.23 25.72 47.25
CA GLY A 358 -43.41 25.60 48.45
C GLY A 358 -41.92 25.82 48.16
N ALA A 359 -41.28 26.68 48.95
CA ALA A 359 -40.00 27.36 48.70
C ALA A 359 -38.77 26.61 49.32
N PRO A 360 -37.54 27.20 49.36
CA PRO A 360 -36.26 26.49 49.30
C PRO A 360 -35.66 26.09 50.67
N GLY A 361 -34.82 25.04 50.66
CA GLY A 361 -34.05 24.56 51.80
C GLY A 361 -32.59 24.27 51.46
N LYS A 362 -31.72 24.57 52.41
CA LYS A 362 -30.27 24.80 52.35
C LYS A 362 -29.40 23.53 52.48
N ASP A 363 -28.16 23.66 52.04
CA ASP A 363 -26.88 23.15 52.58
C ASP A 363 -26.82 21.74 53.23
N GLY A 364 -25.98 20.84 52.66
CA GLY A 364 -25.45 19.65 53.34
C GLY A 364 -24.54 18.78 52.45
N PRO A 365 -23.51 18.11 53.00
CA PRO A 365 -22.16 18.00 52.39
C PRO A 365 -21.87 16.69 51.60
N PRO A 366 -20.71 16.56 50.93
CA PRO A 366 -20.45 15.53 49.93
C PRO A 366 -19.95 14.24 50.57
N GLY A 367 -20.40 13.10 50.05
CA GLY A 367 -19.86 11.82 50.45
C GLY A 367 -20.36 10.68 49.59
N GLY A 368 -19.44 9.81 49.18
CA GLY A 368 -19.73 8.41 48.93
C GLY A 368 -19.56 7.94 47.49
N ASN A 369 -18.39 7.33 47.24
CA ASN A 369 -18.15 6.39 46.15
C ASN A 369 -19.29 5.36 46.03
N GLY A 370 -19.71 5.09 44.79
CA GLY A 370 -20.66 4.02 44.47
C GLY A 370 -20.26 3.35 43.15
N LEU A 371 -19.40 2.34 43.27
CA LEU A 371 -19.21 1.29 42.27
C LEU A 371 -20.52 0.50 42.12
N ILE A 372 -21.01 0.34 40.89
CA ILE A 372 -22.01 -0.68 40.53
C ILE A 372 -21.52 -1.34 39.24
N GLY A 373 -21.30 -2.66 39.32
CA GLY A 373 -21.00 -3.53 38.18
C GLY A 373 -22.23 -3.76 37.28
N PRO A 374 -22.16 -4.71 36.33
CA PRO A 374 -22.48 -6.07 36.75
C PRO A 374 -21.62 -7.19 36.14
N ASN A 375 -21.52 -8.25 36.94
CA ASN A 375 -21.22 -9.63 36.55
C ASN A 375 -22.13 -10.12 35.43
N VAL A 376 -21.56 -10.85 34.47
CA VAL A 376 -22.14 -12.07 33.93
C VAL A 376 -21.01 -13.07 33.72
N GLU A 377 -20.92 -14.05 34.62
CA GLU A 377 -20.25 -15.33 34.41
C GLU A 377 -21.13 -16.21 33.51
N GLY A 378 -20.49 -17.01 32.67
CA GLY A 378 -21.17 -18.03 31.87
C GLY A 378 -20.29 -18.63 30.79
N ASP A 379 -19.29 -19.41 31.21
CA ASP A 379 -18.71 -20.50 30.41
C ASP A 379 -19.56 -21.76 30.67
N PRO A 380 -19.78 -22.65 29.68
CA PRO A 380 -18.90 -23.81 29.67
C PRO A 380 -18.54 -24.37 28.28
N ASP A 381 -17.32 -24.91 28.24
CA ASP A 381 -16.82 -26.07 27.51
C ASP A 381 -17.72 -26.73 26.44
N GLY A 382 -17.18 -26.79 25.22
CA GLY A 382 -17.71 -27.60 24.13
C GLY A 382 -16.62 -28.06 23.17
N LEU A 383 -15.99 -29.19 23.48
CA LEU A 383 -15.15 -29.97 22.57
C LEU A 383 -15.93 -30.35 21.31
N GLY A 384 -15.47 -29.89 20.14
CA GLY A 384 -16.06 -30.19 18.83
C GLY A 384 -15.01 -30.62 17.81
N ARG A 385 -14.93 -31.94 17.63
CA ARG A 385 -14.15 -32.69 16.63
C ARG A 385 -14.31 -32.18 15.20
N GLY A 386 -13.24 -32.40 14.42
CA GLY A 386 -13.19 -32.14 12.99
C GLY A 386 -14.16 -32.96 12.15
N SER A 387 -14.32 -32.50 10.91
CA SER A 387 -14.90 -33.28 9.82
C SER A 387 -14.15 -32.94 8.54
N ASP A 388 -13.45 -33.94 8.03
CA ASP A 388 -12.94 -34.02 6.67
C ASP A 388 -14.10 -34.00 5.67
N GLY A 389 -14.07 -33.08 4.72
CA GLY A 389 -14.97 -33.06 3.56
C GLY A 389 -14.20 -33.48 2.31
N LYS A 390 -14.21 -34.79 2.03
CA LYS A 390 -13.75 -35.40 0.77
C LYS A 390 -14.87 -36.31 0.25
N SER A 391 -15.50 -35.89 -0.84
CA SER A 391 -16.29 -36.68 -1.79
C SER A 391 -16.85 -35.72 -2.83
N ASP A 392 -17.14 -36.05 -4.08
CA ASP A 392 -16.65 -37.11 -4.95
C ASP A 392 -16.83 -36.58 -6.38
N SER A 393 -15.95 -37.04 -7.25
CA SER A 393 -16.09 -37.04 -8.70
C SER A 393 -17.42 -37.67 -9.14
N SER A 394 -18.07 -37.07 -10.14
CA SER A 394 -18.84 -37.83 -11.13
C SER A 394 -18.69 -37.24 -12.52
N ASP A 395 -18.64 -38.18 -13.45
CA ASP A 395 -18.16 -38.17 -14.82
C ASP A 395 -19.07 -37.52 -15.87
N SER A 396 -18.47 -37.41 -17.07
CA SER A 396 -19.07 -37.41 -18.42
C SER A 396 -19.58 -36.04 -18.91
N SER A 397 -19.31 -35.62 -20.15
CA SER A 397 -19.22 -36.42 -21.37
C SER A 397 -18.48 -35.69 -22.50
N ASP A 398 -17.93 -36.53 -23.38
CA ASP A 398 -17.41 -36.30 -24.72
C ASP A 398 -18.00 -35.14 -25.54
N SER A 399 -17.15 -34.48 -26.33
CA SER A 399 -17.47 -34.17 -27.73
C SER A 399 -16.20 -34.01 -28.56
N LYS A 400 -16.19 -34.79 -29.64
CA LYS A 400 -15.14 -34.97 -30.64
C LYS A 400 -14.92 -33.74 -31.52
N ALA A 401 -13.74 -33.76 -32.12
CA ALA A 401 -13.29 -32.99 -33.26
C ALA A 401 -14.35 -32.79 -34.36
N ASP A 402 -14.30 -31.63 -35.01
CA ASP A 402 -14.58 -31.56 -36.43
C ASP A 402 -13.54 -30.67 -37.15
N THR A 403 -13.12 -31.20 -38.28
CA THR A 403 -12.12 -30.70 -39.21
C THR A 403 -12.88 -30.04 -40.35
N THR A 404 -12.50 -28.83 -40.76
CA THR A 404 -12.84 -28.39 -42.11
C THR A 404 -11.73 -27.51 -42.69
N GLN A 405 -11.00 -28.12 -43.61
CA GLN A 405 -10.26 -27.47 -44.67
C GLN A 405 -11.22 -26.65 -45.55
N GLY A 406 -10.74 -25.51 -46.02
CA GLY A 406 -11.38 -24.74 -47.09
C GLY A 406 -10.46 -23.61 -47.52
N GLY A 407 -9.53 -23.92 -48.42
CA GLY A 407 -8.74 -22.90 -49.12
C GLY A 407 -9.55 -22.28 -50.25
N VAL A 408 -9.35 -20.99 -50.49
CA VAL A 408 -9.61 -20.34 -51.77
C VAL A 408 -8.52 -19.28 -51.99
N ALA A 409 -7.80 -19.43 -53.10
CA ALA A 409 -6.90 -18.46 -53.67
C ALA A 409 -7.69 -17.39 -54.43
N SER A 410 -7.22 -16.14 -54.43
CA SER A 410 -7.35 -15.26 -55.59
C SER A 410 -6.34 -14.12 -55.51
N ASP A 411 -5.60 -14.03 -56.61
CA ASP A 411 -4.73 -12.93 -57.02
C ASP A 411 -5.48 -11.61 -57.13
N GLY A 412 -4.75 -10.50 -56.99
CA GLY A 412 -5.30 -9.16 -57.14
C GLY A 412 -4.22 -8.08 -57.06
N ASP A 413 -3.41 -8.02 -58.12
CA ASP A 413 -2.54 -6.92 -58.52
C ASP A 413 -3.29 -5.57 -58.58
N GLY A 414 -2.63 -4.45 -58.31
CA GLY A 414 -3.30 -3.14 -58.33
C GLY A 414 -2.55 -1.96 -57.70
N THR A 415 -1.44 -1.57 -58.30
CA THR A 415 -0.97 -0.18 -58.53
C THR A 415 -1.67 1.00 -57.82
N GLY A 416 -0.86 1.73 -57.04
CA GLY A 416 -0.60 3.17 -57.27
C GLY A 416 -1.70 4.20 -56.97
N SER A 417 -1.50 4.99 -55.91
CA SER A 417 -1.80 6.43 -55.93
C SER A 417 -1.16 7.12 -54.73
N THR A 418 -0.13 7.90 -55.01
CA THR A 418 0.45 8.92 -54.15
C THR A 418 -0.52 10.09 -54.05
N GLN A 419 -0.98 10.46 -52.86
CA GLN A 419 -1.72 11.70 -52.67
C GLN A 419 -1.07 12.56 -51.57
N SER A 420 -0.56 13.68 -52.05
CA SER A 420 0.22 14.71 -51.40
C SER A 420 -0.56 15.41 -50.29
N SER A 421 0.07 15.54 -49.12
CA SER A 421 -0.42 16.38 -48.01
C SER A 421 0.13 17.80 -48.18
N PRO A 422 -0.69 18.87 -48.11
CA PRO A 422 -0.20 20.24 -48.22
C PRO A 422 0.48 20.69 -46.92
N GLN A 423 1.72 21.19 -47.04
CA GLN A 423 2.41 21.89 -45.97
C GLN A 423 1.78 23.27 -45.74
N LEU A 424 1.37 23.53 -44.50
CA LEU A 424 1.02 24.86 -44.02
C LEU A 424 2.31 25.60 -43.63
N TYR A 425 2.49 26.79 -44.18
CA TYR A 425 3.55 27.73 -43.83
C TYR A 425 3.16 28.48 -42.54
N ASP A 426 3.99 28.35 -41.49
CA ASP A 426 3.95 29.26 -40.33
C ASP A 426 4.87 30.48 -40.58
N PRO A 427 4.42 31.72 -40.33
CA PRO A 427 5.26 32.91 -40.42
C PRO A 427 6.22 33.04 -39.20
N PRO A 428 7.42 33.61 -39.38
CA PRO A 428 8.38 33.78 -38.29
C PRO A 428 7.91 34.86 -37.30
N GLY A 429 7.77 34.46 -36.03
CA GLY A 429 7.55 35.36 -34.91
C GLY A 429 8.81 36.14 -34.49
N PRO A 430 8.66 37.32 -33.87
CA PRO A 430 9.74 38.26 -33.61
C PRO A 430 10.72 37.78 -32.52
N THR A 431 12.00 37.98 -32.80
CA THR A 431 13.16 37.71 -31.94
C THR A 431 13.13 38.56 -30.67
N ALA A 432 13.21 37.91 -29.50
CA ALA A 432 13.38 38.57 -28.21
C ALA A 432 14.85 39.01 -27.98
N PRO A 433 15.11 40.05 -27.17
CA PRO A 433 16.44 40.64 -27.00
C PRO A 433 17.35 39.80 -26.09
N ASP A 434 18.64 39.84 -26.40
CA ASP A 434 19.73 39.13 -25.71
C ASP A 434 19.84 39.47 -24.22
N SER A 435 19.94 38.41 -23.40
CA SER A 435 20.31 38.47 -21.99
C SER A 435 21.84 38.48 -21.84
N PRO A 436 22.42 39.27 -20.91
CA PRO A 436 23.86 39.48 -20.83
C PRO A 436 24.64 38.26 -20.31
N LYS A 437 25.77 38.00 -20.99
CA LYS A 437 26.82 37.04 -20.67
C LYS A 437 27.30 37.17 -19.21
N ALA A 438 27.22 36.08 -18.46
CA ALA A 438 27.97 35.90 -17.21
C ALA A 438 29.45 35.61 -17.51
N ALA A 439 30.33 36.19 -16.69
CA ALA A 439 31.78 36.18 -16.84
C ALA A 439 32.40 34.78 -16.69
N GLU A 440 33.40 34.50 -17.51
CA GLU A 440 34.31 33.36 -17.41
C GLU A 440 35.17 33.48 -16.15
N PHE A 441 35.16 32.43 -15.31
CA PHE A 441 36.12 32.25 -14.23
C PHE A 441 37.13 31.17 -14.64
N GLY A 442 38.40 31.55 -14.63
CA GLY A 442 39.52 30.77 -15.16
C GLY A 442 39.77 29.46 -14.42
N THR A 443 40.03 28.42 -15.19
CA THR A 443 40.52 27.11 -14.76
C THR A 443 42.01 27.20 -14.43
N GLY A 444 42.34 27.20 -13.14
CA GLY A 444 43.68 26.88 -12.64
C GLY A 444 43.82 25.36 -12.45
N ALA A 445 44.73 24.76 -13.20
CA ALA A 445 45.06 23.34 -13.15
C ALA A 445 45.79 22.98 -11.85
N ALA A 446 45.34 21.92 -11.17
CA ALA A 446 46.13 21.16 -10.22
C ALA A 446 45.81 19.67 -10.41
N GLU A 447 46.83 18.92 -10.78
CA GLU A 447 46.80 17.49 -11.05
C GLU A 447 46.64 16.68 -9.75
N ALA A 448 45.71 15.73 -9.73
CA ALA A 448 45.67 14.62 -8.76
C ALA A 448 44.97 13.40 -9.41
N PRO A 449 45.37 12.17 -9.05
CA PRO A 449 45.14 10.98 -9.89
C PRO A 449 43.70 10.46 -9.79
N VAL A 450 43.10 10.21 -10.95
CA VAL A 450 41.80 9.57 -11.13
C VAL A 450 41.93 8.06 -10.90
N ILE A 451 41.35 7.56 -9.80
CA ILE A 451 41.05 6.13 -9.66
C ILE A 451 39.73 5.87 -10.37
N ALA A 452 39.80 5.21 -11.53
CA ALA A 452 38.65 4.72 -12.26
C ALA A 452 38.09 3.45 -11.61
N THR A 453 36.90 3.53 -11.01
CA THR A 453 36.13 2.35 -10.56
C THR A 453 34.95 2.10 -11.49
N ILE A 454 35.24 1.29 -12.52
CA ILE A 454 34.45 0.14 -13.03
C ILE A 454 32.92 0.25 -12.87
N GLY A 455 32.27 0.75 -13.93
CA GLY A 455 30.90 0.37 -14.27
C GLY A 455 30.92 -0.85 -15.20
N TYR A 456 30.21 -1.92 -14.84
CA TYR A 456 30.09 -3.11 -15.68
C TYR A 456 28.98 -2.93 -16.73
N PHE A 457 29.40 -3.05 -17.99
CA PHE A 457 28.60 -3.11 -19.19
C PHE A 457 27.80 -4.42 -19.30
N PHE A 458 26.55 -4.33 -19.75
CA PHE A 458 25.87 -5.42 -20.45
C PHE A 458 26.32 -5.37 -21.91
N ALA A 459 27.11 -6.36 -22.35
CA ALA A 459 27.41 -6.57 -23.76
C ALA A 459 26.85 -7.91 -24.23
N THR A 460 25.96 -7.81 -25.20
CA THR A 460 25.48 -8.85 -26.08
C THR A 460 26.65 -9.50 -26.84
N SER A 461 26.70 -10.83 -26.87
CA SER A 461 27.42 -11.56 -27.92
C SER A 461 26.62 -12.79 -28.36
N ALA A 462 26.46 -12.88 -29.67
CA ALA A 462 25.73 -13.91 -30.39
C ALA A 462 26.71 -14.93 -30.98
N GLY A 463 26.31 -16.21 -30.98
CA GLY A 463 26.82 -17.33 -31.80
C GLY A 463 28.27 -17.78 -31.51
N SER A 464 28.66 -19.05 -31.52
CA SER A 464 28.06 -20.31 -31.99
C SER A 464 28.91 -21.45 -31.41
N GLY A 465 28.33 -22.60 -31.05
CA GLY A 465 29.13 -23.77 -30.65
C GLY A 465 28.32 -24.90 -30.00
N LEU A 466 27.97 -25.89 -30.81
CA LEU A 466 27.35 -27.16 -30.47
C LEU A 466 28.02 -27.93 -29.30
N THR A 467 27.20 -28.48 -28.39
CA THR A 467 27.11 -29.89 -27.94
C THR A 467 26.79 -30.04 -26.44
N GLY A 468 25.73 -30.78 -26.13
CA GLY A 468 25.67 -31.69 -24.99
C GLY A 468 25.18 -31.15 -23.62
N PHE A 469 24.29 -31.94 -23.01
CA PHE A 469 23.92 -31.96 -21.58
C PHE A 469 22.74 -31.11 -21.08
N LEU A 470 21.60 -31.25 -21.76
CA LEU A 470 20.31 -31.36 -21.05
C LEU A 470 20.21 -32.78 -20.47
N GLY A 471 20.45 -32.97 -19.17
CA GLY A 471 20.31 -34.34 -18.63
C GLY A 471 20.64 -34.66 -17.17
N TYR A 472 20.86 -33.69 -16.26
CA TYR A 472 21.19 -34.07 -14.86
C TYR A 472 20.40 -33.37 -13.75
N LYS A 473 19.72 -32.25 -14.02
CA LYS A 473 18.93 -31.55 -12.98
C LYS A 473 17.47 -32.02 -12.85
N GLY A 474 16.95 -32.77 -13.83
CA GLY A 474 15.59 -33.37 -13.75
C GLY A 474 15.53 -34.69 -12.97
N TYR A 475 16.64 -35.43 -12.87
CA TYR A 475 16.65 -36.77 -12.25
C TYR A 475 16.62 -36.72 -10.70
N LYS A 476 17.09 -35.63 -10.10
CA LYS A 476 17.14 -35.48 -8.63
C LYS A 476 15.80 -35.11 -7.98
N LEU A 477 14.81 -34.66 -8.76
CA LEU A 477 13.45 -34.39 -8.28
C LEU A 477 12.53 -35.63 -8.38
N TYR A 478 12.86 -36.59 -9.26
CA TYR A 478 12.08 -37.83 -9.44
C TYR A 478 12.41 -38.90 -8.39
N GLN A 479 13.60 -38.89 -7.79
CA GLN A 479 13.98 -39.88 -6.77
C GLN A 479 13.49 -39.55 -5.34
N SER A 480 13.03 -38.32 -5.05
CA SER A 480 12.52 -37.96 -3.70
C SER A 480 11.09 -38.46 -3.41
N PHE A 481 10.45 -39.16 -4.36
CA PHE A 481 9.07 -39.65 -4.23
C PHE A 481 8.92 -41.18 -4.14
N LYS A 482 10.02 -41.95 -4.03
CA LYS A 482 9.99 -43.42 -3.99
C LYS A 482 10.56 -44.06 -2.71
N GLY A 483 10.40 -43.43 -1.56
CA GLY A 483 10.89 -44.03 -0.32
C GLY A 483 10.19 -43.52 0.93
N ASP A 484 8.94 -43.89 1.13
CA ASP A 484 8.33 -43.89 2.46
C ASP A 484 7.84 -45.32 2.81
N PRO A 485 8.48 -46.03 3.77
CA PRO A 485 8.21 -47.45 4.05
C PRO A 485 7.05 -47.71 5.05
N TRP A 486 6.23 -46.73 5.40
CA TRP A 486 5.21 -46.88 6.45
C TRP A 486 3.80 -47.14 5.90
N VAL A 487 3.61 -48.29 5.25
CA VAL A 487 2.31 -48.97 5.21
C VAL A 487 2.56 -50.47 5.35
N ARG A 488 2.41 -51.00 6.57
CA ARG A 488 2.17 -52.43 6.79
C ARG A 488 0.69 -52.64 7.08
N GLN A 489 0.15 -53.64 6.39
CA GLN A 489 -1.10 -54.33 6.65
C GLN A 489 -1.31 -54.58 8.15
N ILE A 490 -2.47 -54.20 8.69
CA ILE A 490 -3.49 -55.10 9.30
C ILE A 490 -4.85 -54.45 9.06
#